data_AF-A0A3N4JBA7-F1
#
_entry.id   AF-A0A3N4JBA7-F1
#
_cell.length_a   1.000
_cell.length_b   1.000
_cell.length_c   1.000
_cell.angle_alpha   90.00
_cell.angle_beta   90.00
_cell.angle_gamma   90.00
#
_symmetry.space_group_name_H-M   'P 1'
#
loop_
_entity.id
_entity.type
_entity.pdbx_description
1 polymer ?
#
loop_
_entity_poly.entity_id
_entity_poly.type
_entity_poly.pdbx_seq_one_letter_code
_entity_poly.pdbx_strand_id
1 'polypeptide(L)'
;MASDGNESEDDGYELAGQSEEEPKQVVAKGPKSLKENFTICFTNPIVLVVDTNILLSQPEIFKLMVSTFNWSIVIPNTVITELLGLRNSTGPVGDSTKAAMIAIHEALTDKRDVKVVTAKGSNVTNIGFYKEQPDKPGDDEQRKMDDIIIETTKLQGEAWRQATLGDYGDYEAAI
;
A
#
# COMPACT_ATOMS: atom_id res chain seq x y z
N MET A 1 -46.98 -73.22 22.05
CA MET A 1 -48.00 -73.19 23.13
C MET A 1 -47.27 -72.92 24.44
N ALA A 2 -47.80 -71.98 25.23
CA ALA A 2 -47.33 -71.42 26.51
C ALA A 2 -46.09 -70.49 26.36
N SER A 3 -46.14 -69.16 26.51
CA SER A 3 -46.80 -68.23 27.46
C SER A 3 -46.06 -68.04 28.78
N ASP A 4 -45.52 -66.82 28.93
CA ASP A 4 -45.53 -65.88 30.07
C ASP A 4 -45.17 -66.27 31.51
N GLY A 5 -44.52 -65.31 32.18
CA GLY A 5 -44.54 -65.07 33.64
C GLY A 5 -43.12 -64.96 34.24
N ASN A 6 -42.47 -63.80 34.38
CA ASN A 6 -42.69 -62.63 35.26
C ASN A 6 -41.96 -62.72 36.63
N GLU A 7 -41.59 -61.54 37.16
CA GLU A 7 -41.09 -61.19 38.53
C GLU A 7 -39.55 -61.19 38.72
N SER A 8 -38.89 -60.01 38.66
CA SER A 8 -38.55 -59.04 39.74
C SER A 8 -37.21 -59.40 40.42
N GLU A 9 -36.25 -58.53 40.73
CA GLU A 9 -36.27 -57.23 41.42
C GLU A 9 -35.01 -56.38 41.07
N ASP A 10 -35.10 -55.09 41.45
CA ASP A 10 -34.06 -54.06 41.63
C ASP A 10 -32.72 -54.61 42.18
N ASP A 11 -31.54 -54.02 41.89
CA ASP A 11 -31.03 -52.83 42.60
C ASP A 11 -29.99 -52.01 41.79
N GLY A 12 -30.31 -50.73 41.57
CA GLY A 12 -29.46 -49.60 41.96
C GLY A 12 -28.09 -49.39 41.29
N TYR A 13 -28.04 -48.42 40.36
CA TYR A 13 -27.36 -47.15 40.66
C TYR A 13 -27.82 -46.02 39.72
N GLU A 14 -28.25 -44.94 40.34
CA GLU A 14 -28.60 -43.66 39.75
C GLU A 14 -27.33 -42.92 39.31
N LEU A 15 -27.25 -42.49 38.05
CA LEU A 15 -26.37 -41.40 37.65
C LEU A 15 -27.14 -40.39 36.80
N ALA A 16 -27.32 -39.24 37.45
CA ALA A 16 -27.92 -38.02 36.94
C ALA A 16 -27.33 -37.62 35.58
N GLY A 17 -28.21 -37.05 34.75
CA GLY A 17 -27.88 -36.62 33.41
C GLY A 17 -26.81 -35.55 33.34
N GLN A 18 -26.21 -35.46 32.16
CA GLN A 18 -25.66 -34.24 31.58
C GLN A 18 -25.69 -34.44 30.07
N SER A 19 -26.69 -33.83 29.42
CA SER A 19 -26.65 -33.61 27.98
C SER A 19 -25.47 -32.66 27.70
N GLU A 20 -24.45 -33.16 27.04
CA GLU A 20 -23.37 -32.34 26.50
C GLU A 20 -23.94 -31.46 25.38
N GLU A 21 -24.41 -30.26 25.73
CA GLU A 21 -24.54 -29.18 24.75
C GLU A 21 -23.12 -28.77 24.34
N GLU A 22 -22.72 -29.14 23.12
CA GLU A 22 -21.53 -28.58 22.49
C GLU A 22 -21.58 -27.04 22.56
N PRO A 23 -20.51 -26.37 23.00
CA PRO A 23 -20.48 -24.92 23.02
C PRO A 23 -20.49 -24.42 21.58
N LYS A 24 -21.61 -23.82 21.16
CA LYS A 24 -21.70 -23.03 19.92
C LYS A 24 -20.56 -22.01 19.93
N GLN A 25 -19.55 -22.29 19.12
CA GLN A 25 -18.40 -21.43 18.92
C GLN A 25 -18.91 -20.11 18.32
N VAL A 26 -19.09 -19.10 19.17
CA VAL A 26 -19.44 -17.76 18.72
C VAL A 26 -18.19 -17.19 18.07
N VAL A 27 -18.08 -17.40 16.75
CA VAL A 27 -17.07 -16.74 15.92
C VAL A 27 -17.31 -15.25 16.05
N ALA A 28 -16.46 -14.58 16.83
CA ALA A 28 -16.45 -13.14 16.92
C ALA A 28 -16.25 -12.59 15.50
N LYS A 29 -17.31 -12.03 14.90
CA LYS A 29 -17.19 -11.30 13.65
C LYS A 29 -16.30 -10.10 13.95
N GLY A 30 -15.04 -10.17 13.52
CA GLY A 30 -14.13 -9.03 13.52
C GLY A 30 -14.78 -7.82 12.84
N PRO A 31 -14.32 -6.60 13.15
CA PRO A 31 -14.95 -5.38 12.66
C PRO A 31 -15.08 -5.43 11.14
N LYS A 32 -16.30 -5.24 10.62
CA LYS A 32 -16.62 -5.31 9.18
C LYS A 32 -15.74 -4.35 8.36
N SER A 33 -15.39 -3.22 8.95
CA SER A 33 -14.46 -2.23 8.39
C SER A 33 -13.08 -2.82 8.04
N LEU A 34 -12.59 -3.81 8.80
CA LEU A 34 -11.32 -4.46 8.47
C LEU A 34 -11.42 -5.25 7.16
N LYS A 35 -12.54 -5.94 6.92
CA LYS A 35 -12.76 -6.71 5.69
C LYS A 35 -12.90 -5.80 4.47
N GLU A 36 -13.57 -4.67 4.63
CA GLU A 36 -13.71 -3.65 3.58
C GLU A 36 -12.35 -3.01 3.24
N ASN A 37 -11.54 -2.68 4.24
CA ASN A 37 -10.18 -2.16 4.05
C ASN A 37 -9.26 -3.13 3.29
N PHE A 38 -9.37 -4.44 3.54
CA PHE A 38 -8.62 -5.45 2.79
C PHE A 38 -9.09 -5.55 1.34
N THR A 39 -10.40 -5.59 1.10
CA THR A 39 -10.94 -5.64 -0.27
C THR A 39 -10.51 -4.43 -1.10
N ILE A 40 -10.53 -3.23 -0.52
CA ILE A 40 -10.07 -2.00 -1.17
C ILE A 40 -8.59 -2.09 -1.58
N CYS A 41 -7.75 -2.75 -0.78
CA CYS A 41 -6.33 -2.98 -1.07
C CYS A 41 -6.11 -3.99 -2.21
N PHE A 42 -7.05 -4.92 -2.43
CA PHE A 42 -6.99 -5.89 -3.53
C PHE A 42 -7.57 -5.38 -4.86
N THR A 43 -8.45 -4.36 -4.82
CA THR A 43 -9.10 -3.82 -6.02
C THR A 43 -8.44 -2.54 -6.55
N ASN A 44 -7.70 -1.82 -5.70
CA ASN A 44 -7.01 -0.59 -6.10
C ASN A 44 -5.49 -0.79 -6.15
N PRO A 45 -4.80 -0.13 -7.10
CA PRO A 45 -3.34 -0.14 -7.14
C PRO A 45 -2.77 0.47 -5.86
N ILE A 46 -1.81 -0.21 -5.25
CA ILE A 46 -1.05 0.32 -4.12
C ILE A 46 -0.19 1.48 -4.63
N VAL A 47 -0.21 2.60 -3.91
CA VAL A 47 0.63 3.76 -4.23
C VAL A 47 1.97 3.62 -3.49
N LEU A 48 3.07 3.58 -4.23
CA LEU A 48 4.42 3.50 -3.68
C LEU A 48 5.19 4.79 -3.97
N VAL A 49 5.59 5.50 -2.92
CA VAL A 49 6.51 6.64 -3.05
C VAL A 49 7.94 6.14 -2.92
N VAL A 50 8.78 6.43 -3.91
CA VAL A 50 10.15 5.91 -4.01
C VAL A 50 11.16 6.96 -3.58
N ASP A 51 12.10 6.55 -2.73
CA ASP A 51 13.26 7.35 -2.31
C ASP A 51 14.52 7.01 -3.14
N THR A 52 15.48 7.94 -3.17
CA THR A 52 16.78 7.80 -3.84
C THR A 52 17.54 6.56 -3.38
N ASN A 53 17.45 6.21 -2.09
CA ASN A 53 18.19 5.06 -1.55
C ASN A 53 17.78 3.72 -2.17
N ILE A 54 16.49 3.53 -2.46
CA ILE A 54 15.99 2.32 -3.12
C ILE A 54 16.53 2.26 -4.56
N LEU A 55 16.53 3.40 -5.25
CA LEU A 55 16.99 3.51 -6.63
C LEU A 55 18.50 3.27 -6.75
N LEU A 56 19.29 3.77 -5.80
CA LEU A 56 20.74 3.60 -5.79
C LEU A 56 21.17 2.23 -5.27
N SER A 57 20.58 1.76 -4.18
CA SER A 57 21.02 0.50 -3.56
C SER A 57 20.55 -0.71 -4.35
N GLN A 58 19.34 -0.64 -4.94
CA GLN A 58 18.63 -1.79 -5.49
C GLN A 58 17.81 -1.43 -6.75
N PRO A 59 18.45 -0.92 -7.82
CA PRO A 59 17.75 -0.53 -9.06
C PRO A 59 16.99 -1.69 -9.72
N GLU A 60 17.47 -2.93 -9.55
CA GLU A 60 16.78 -4.11 -10.08
C GLU A 60 15.46 -4.40 -9.36
N ILE A 61 15.37 -4.10 -8.06
CA ILE A 61 14.10 -4.21 -7.34
C ILE A 61 13.11 -3.16 -7.85
N PHE A 62 13.57 -1.94 -8.14
CA PHE A 62 12.72 -0.94 -8.78
C PHE A 62 12.15 -1.44 -10.11
N LYS A 63 12.97 -2.00 -10.99
CA LYS A 63 12.50 -2.59 -12.26
C LYS A 63 11.49 -3.71 -12.05
N LEU A 64 11.73 -4.60 -11.07
CA LEU A 64 10.78 -5.65 -10.71
C LEU A 64 9.45 -5.06 -10.24
N MET A 65 9.51 -4.04 -9.39
CA MET A 65 8.32 -3.36 -8.86
C MET A 65 7.46 -2.77 -9.98
N VAL A 66 8.10 -2.07 -10.93
CA VAL A 66 7.45 -1.46 -12.09
C VAL A 66 6.85 -2.49 -13.04
N SER A 67 7.52 -3.62 -13.25
CA SER A 67 7.16 -4.59 -14.29
C SER A 67 6.15 -5.65 -13.85
N THR A 68 6.20 -6.05 -12.58
CA THR A 68 5.49 -7.26 -12.09
C THR A 68 4.20 -6.92 -11.36
N PHE A 69 4.13 -5.77 -10.68
CA PHE A 69 2.97 -5.42 -9.86
C PHE A 69 2.14 -4.31 -10.50
N ASN A 70 0.83 -4.34 -10.26
CA ASN A 70 -0.10 -3.26 -10.61
C ASN A 70 -0.01 -2.11 -9.58
N TRP A 71 1.20 -1.66 -9.26
CA TRP A 71 1.41 -0.57 -8.30
C TRP A 71 1.54 0.76 -9.03
N SER A 72 0.98 1.82 -8.43
CA SER A 72 1.18 3.19 -8.89
C SER A 72 2.42 3.76 -8.21
N ILE A 73 3.49 3.90 -8.97
CA ILE A 73 4.79 4.33 -8.46
C ILE A 73 4.92 5.84 -8.61
N VAL A 74 5.24 6.50 -7.51
CA VAL A 74 5.41 7.94 -7.42
C VAL A 74 6.85 8.24 -7.07
N ILE A 75 7.50 9.00 -7.94
CA ILE A 75 8.87 9.45 -7.73
C ILE A 75 8.79 10.94 -7.39
N PRO A 76 9.14 11.34 -6.16
CA PRO A 76 9.25 12.75 -5.82
C PRO A 76 10.26 13.43 -6.74
N ASN A 77 9.95 14.62 -7.24
CA ASN A 77 10.83 15.34 -8.16
C ASN A 77 12.18 15.68 -7.51
N THR A 78 12.21 15.85 -6.18
CA THR A 78 13.45 16.02 -5.41
C THR A 78 14.41 14.82 -5.52
N VAL A 79 13.88 13.60 -5.67
CA VAL A 79 14.67 12.38 -5.91
C VAL A 79 15.31 12.42 -7.30
N ILE A 80 14.56 12.89 -8.32
CA ILE A 80 15.10 13.09 -9.67
C ILE A 80 16.23 14.13 -9.66
N THR A 81 16.05 15.25 -8.96
CA THR A 81 17.08 16.31 -8.91
C THR A 81 18.33 15.87 -8.15
N GLU A 82 18.20 15.03 -7.11
CA GLU A 82 19.34 14.43 -6.42
C GLU A 82 20.12 13.47 -7.32
N LEU A 83 19.42 12.55 -8.00
CA LEU A 83 20.07 11.64 -8.95
C LEU A 83 20.77 12.41 -10.08
N LEU A 84 20.22 13.55 -10.53
CA LEU A 84 20.89 14.42 -11.49
C LEU A 84 22.18 15.04 -10.92
N GLY A 85 22.20 15.37 -9.63
CA GLY A 85 23.39 15.83 -8.91
C GLY A 85 24.48 14.76 -8.81
N LEU A 86 24.09 13.49 -8.72
CA LEU A 86 24.99 12.34 -8.64
C LEU A 86 25.44 11.82 -10.02
N ARG A 87 24.89 12.31 -11.12
CA ARG A 87 25.14 11.78 -12.48
C ARG A 87 26.62 11.75 -12.89
N ASN A 88 27.40 12.74 -12.42
CA ASN A 88 28.82 12.86 -12.75
C ASN A 88 29.73 12.16 -11.72
N SER A 89 29.16 11.50 -10.71
CA SER A 89 29.94 10.70 -9.77
C SER A 89 30.55 9.48 -10.48
N THR A 90 31.70 9.03 -9.99
CA THR A 90 32.43 7.87 -10.51
C THR A 90 32.31 6.69 -9.56
N GLY A 91 32.61 5.49 -10.05
CA GLY A 91 32.54 4.26 -9.26
C GLY A 91 31.10 3.78 -9.03
N PRO A 92 30.87 2.96 -7.99
CA PRO A 92 29.62 2.25 -7.79
C PRO A 92 28.38 3.15 -7.69
N VAL A 93 28.51 4.33 -7.08
CA VAL A 93 27.42 5.31 -6.94
C VAL A 93 27.03 5.88 -8.31
N GLY A 94 28.03 6.21 -9.14
CA GLY A 94 27.80 6.71 -10.49
C GLY A 94 27.13 5.69 -11.40
N ASP A 95 27.55 4.43 -11.31
CA ASP A 95 26.97 3.33 -12.08
C ASP A 95 25.53 3.05 -11.64
N SER A 96 25.27 3.06 -10.33
CA SER A 96 23.92 2.90 -9.78
C SER A 96 23.00 4.06 -10.14
N THR A 97 23.51 5.30 -10.14
CA THR A 97 22.77 6.49 -10.57
C THR A 97 22.36 6.40 -12.03
N LYS A 98 23.27 5.95 -12.91
CA LYS A 98 22.95 5.73 -14.34
C LYS A 98 21.91 4.63 -14.50
N ALA A 99 22.06 3.51 -13.80
CA ALA A 99 21.12 2.40 -13.84
C ALA A 99 19.71 2.83 -13.39
N ALA A 100 19.62 3.59 -12.30
CA ALA A 100 18.37 4.16 -11.82
C ALA A 100 17.71 5.08 -12.84
N MET A 101 18.47 6.03 -13.42
CA MET A 101 17.97 6.95 -14.43
C MET A 101 17.45 6.23 -15.68
N ILE A 102 18.16 5.20 -16.13
CA ILE A 102 17.73 4.35 -17.26
C ILE A 102 16.43 3.64 -16.89
N ALA A 103 16.36 2.99 -15.73
CA ALA A 103 15.18 2.26 -15.30
C ALA A 103 13.93 3.16 -15.18
N ILE A 104 14.10 4.37 -14.65
CA ILE A 104 13.01 5.36 -14.58
C ILE A 104 12.57 5.75 -15.99
N HIS A 105 13.52 6.06 -16.88
CA HIS A 105 13.20 6.45 -18.25
C HIS A 105 12.48 5.33 -19.02
N GLU A 106 12.93 4.09 -18.90
CA GLU A 106 12.28 2.91 -19.47
C GLU A 106 10.86 2.75 -18.93
N ALA A 107 10.68 2.83 -17.61
CA ALA A 107 9.37 2.74 -16.96
C ALA A 107 8.37 3.80 -17.49
N LEU A 108 8.84 5.03 -17.66
CA LEU A 108 8.04 6.13 -18.21
C LEU A 108 7.70 5.91 -19.69
N THR A 109 8.66 5.41 -20.48
CA THR A 109 8.49 5.15 -21.92
C THR A 109 7.50 4.01 -22.17
N ASP A 110 7.55 2.97 -21.34
CA ASP A 110 6.70 1.79 -21.41
C ASP A 110 5.25 2.04 -20.95
N LYS A 111 4.90 3.30 -20.64
CA LYS A 111 3.57 3.71 -20.14
C LYS A 111 3.12 2.90 -18.92
N ARG A 112 4.07 2.55 -18.06
CA ARG A 112 3.78 1.96 -16.75
C ARG A 112 3.14 3.02 -15.86
N ASP A 113 2.47 2.60 -14.79
CA ASP A 113 1.89 3.51 -13.80
C ASP A 113 3.00 4.09 -12.91
N VAL A 114 3.83 4.93 -13.52
CA VAL A 114 4.95 5.63 -12.89
C VAL A 114 4.77 7.12 -13.16
N LYS A 115 4.82 7.93 -12.11
CA LYS A 115 4.69 9.39 -12.19
C LYS A 115 5.73 10.12 -11.36
N VAL A 116 6.22 11.24 -11.89
CA VAL A 116 7.07 12.18 -11.18
C VAL A 116 6.21 13.32 -10.63
N VAL A 117 6.35 13.62 -9.34
CA VAL A 117 5.49 14.58 -8.63
C VAL A 117 6.33 15.62 -7.88
N THR A 118 6.01 16.91 -8.03
CA THR A 118 6.68 18.00 -7.30
C THR A 118 6.30 18.02 -5.82
N ALA A 119 7.01 18.78 -4.99
CA ALA A 119 6.66 18.95 -3.57
C ALA A 119 5.22 19.45 -3.37
N LYS A 120 4.69 20.21 -4.33
CA LYS A 120 3.31 20.73 -4.34
C LYS A 120 2.28 19.73 -4.88
N GLY A 121 2.66 18.48 -5.15
CA GLY A 121 1.75 17.43 -5.63
C GLY A 121 1.45 17.47 -7.13
N SER A 122 2.12 18.33 -7.91
CA SER A 122 1.88 18.42 -9.36
C SER A 122 2.60 17.32 -10.13
N ASN A 123 1.89 16.64 -11.03
CA ASN A 123 2.50 15.62 -11.90
C ASN A 123 3.29 16.27 -13.04
N VAL A 124 4.60 16.03 -13.08
CA VAL A 124 5.54 16.60 -14.05
C VAL A 124 6.17 15.55 -14.98
N THR A 125 5.64 14.34 -14.97
CA THR A 125 6.14 13.18 -15.73
C THR A 125 6.34 13.47 -17.23
N ASN A 126 5.39 14.19 -17.83
CA ASN A 126 5.40 14.48 -19.27
C ASN A 126 6.13 15.78 -19.64
N ILE A 127 6.74 16.47 -18.66
CA ILE A 127 7.36 17.79 -18.87
C ILE A 127 8.83 17.67 -19.33
N GLY A 128 9.30 16.47 -19.69
CA GLY A 128 10.69 16.23 -20.05
C GLY A 128 11.62 16.32 -18.84
N PHE A 129 12.91 16.60 -19.04
CA PHE A 129 13.89 16.83 -17.95
C PHE A 129 13.55 18.12 -17.17
N TYR A 130 12.46 18.08 -16.42
CA TYR A 130 12.04 19.14 -15.53
C TYR A 130 13.06 19.25 -14.39
N LYS A 131 13.70 20.41 -14.28
CA LYS A 131 14.40 20.81 -13.06
C LYS A 131 13.45 21.69 -12.28
N GLU A 132 13.06 21.25 -11.07
CA GLU A 132 12.47 22.18 -10.10
C GLU A 132 13.47 23.32 -9.93
N GLN A 133 13.05 24.55 -10.17
CA GLN A 133 13.76 25.67 -9.58
C GLN A 133 13.27 25.74 -8.13
N PRO A 134 14.16 25.61 -7.13
CA PRO A 134 13.76 25.94 -5.77
C PRO A 134 13.26 27.38 -5.79
N ASP A 135 12.07 27.60 -5.21
CA ASP A 135 11.51 28.94 -5.06
C ASP A 135 12.57 29.84 -4.36
N LYS A 136 12.63 31.11 -4.77
CA LYS A 136 13.69 32.08 -4.38
C LYS A 136 13.99 32.02 -2.87
N PRO A 137 15.26 32.21 -2.46
CA PRO A 137 15.66 32.14 -1.06
C PRO A 137 14.93 33.24 -0.30
N GLY A 138 13.99 32.85 0.57
CA GLY A 138 13.21 33.80 1.34
C GLY A 138 12.01 33.22 2.08
N ASP A 139 11.40 32.12 1.61
CA ASP A 139 10.20 31.55 2.27
C ASP A 139 10.19 30.01 2.40
N ASP A 140 11.00 29.30 1.62
CA ASP A 140 11.15 27.82 1.64
C ASP A 140 12.60 27.40 1.99
N GLU A 141 13.25 28.09 2.94
CA GLU A 141 14.60 27.71 3.39
C GLU A 141 14.57 26.31 4.05
N GLN A 142 15.04 25.32 3.27
CA GLN A 142 15.40 23.97 3.69
C GLN A 142 14.26 23.10 4.23
N ARG A 143 13.18 22.91 3.45
CA ARG A 143 12.49 21.61 3.56
C ARG A 143 13.50 20.53 3.24
N LYS A 144 13.77 19.63 4.20
CA LYS A 144 14.65 18.50 3.94
C LYS A 144 13.97 17.60 2.92
N MET A 145 14.76 16.91 2.11
CA MET A 145 14.25 15.96 1.13
C MET A 145 13.26 14.97 1.75
N ASP A 146 13.55 14.49 2.96
CA ASP A 146 12.67 13.63 3.73
C ASP A 146 11.29 14.26 3.98
N ASP A 147 11.23 15.55 4.31
CA ASP A 147 9.96 16.26 4.53
C ASP A 147 9.14 16.28 3.24
N ILE A 148 9.78 16.49 2.09
CA ILE A 148 9.14 16.46 0.77
C ILE A 148 8.63 15.05 0.45
N ILE A 149 9.40 14.01 0.74
CA ILE A 149 9.01 12.61 0.51
C ILE A 149 7.81 12.26 1.41
N ILE A 150 7.85 12.65 2.69
CA ILE A 150 6.75 12.43 3.64
C ILE A 150 5.50 13.19 3.21
N GLU A 151 5.63 14.47 2.84
CA GLU A 151 4.53 15.31 2.37
C GLU A 151 3.92 14.74 1.07
N THR A 152 4.76 14.31 0.12
CA THR A 152 4.33 13.63 -1.10
C THR A 152 3.53 12.38 -0.76
N THR A 153 4.03 11.56 0.17
CA THR A 153 3.35 10.33 0.63
C THR A 153 1.99 10.64 1.24
N LYS A 154 1.91 11.67 2.08
CA LYS A 154 0.65 12.13 2.68
C LYS A 154 -0.34 12.57 1.61
N LEU A 155 0.09 13.41 0.66
CA LEU A 155 -0.75 13.90 -0.44
C LEU A 155 -1.26 12.76 -1.33
N GLN A 156 -0.41 11.78 -1.65
CA GLN A 156 -0.85 10.61 -2.41
C GLN A 156 -1.86 9.77 -1.63
N GLY A 157 -1.68 9.61 -0.32
CA GLY A 157 -2.64 8.93 0.54
C GLY A 157 -3.98 9.66 0.64
N GLU A 158 -3.98 11.00 0.69
CA GLU A 158 -5.20 11.82 0.66
C GLU A 158 -5.92 11.73 -0.68
N ALA A 159 -5.19 11.87 -1.79
CA ALA A 159 -5.73 11.74 -3.14
C ALA A 159 -6.34 10.35 -3.37
N TRP A 160 -5.67 9.30 -2.89
CA TRP A 160 -6.20 7.93 -2.93
C TRP A 160 -7.51 7.81 -2.15
N ARG A 161 -7.55 8.30 -0.90
CA ARG A 161 -8.79 8.28 -0.10
C ARG A 161 -9.94 9.03 -0.77
N GLN A 162 -9.68 10.20 -1.35
CA GLN A 162 -10.69 10.98 -2.06
C GLN A 162 -11.20 10.24 -3.30
N ALA A 163 -10.32 9.61 -4.07
CA ALA A 163 -10.70 8.82 -5.24
C ALA A 163 -11.55 7.60 -4.84
N THR A 164 -11.26 6.95 -3.71
CA THR A 164 -12.04 5.81 -3.21
C THR A 164 -13.36 6.23 -2.55
N LEU A 165 -13.41 7.37 -1.85
CA LEU A 165 -14.65 7.90 -1.24
C LEU A 165 -15.59 8.54 -2.27
N GLY A 166 -15.06 9.09 -3.37
CA GLY A 166 -15.86 9.63 -4.47
C GLY A 166 -16.74 8.59 -5.17
N ASP A 167 -16.40 7.30 -5.06
CA ASP A 167 -17.18 6.17 -5.59
C ASP A 167 -18.33 5.73 -4.65
N TYR A 168 -18.40 6.34 -3.47
CA TYR A 168 -19.36 6.02 -2.41
C TYR A 168 -20.26 7.24 -2.07
N GLY A 169 -20.30 8.26 -2.92
CA GLY A 169 -21.00 9.52 -2.69
C GLY A 169 -22.54 9.50 -2.82
N ASP A 170 -23.24 8.41 -2.47
CA ASP A 170 -24.71 8.33 -2.56
C ASP A 170 -25.40 7.68 -1.34
N TYR A 171 -24.73 7.59 -0.18
CA TYR A 171 -25.42 7.38 1.10
C TYR A 171 -25.35 8.66 1.93
N GLU A 172 -26.32 9.50 1.64
CA GLU A 172 -26.71 10.70 2.38
C GLU A 172 -26.61 10.55 3.91
N ALA A 173 -26.28 11.68 4.50
CA ALA A 173 -26.50 12.06 5.88
C ALA A 173 -27.76 11.41 6.51
N ALA A 174 -27.53 10.52 7.46
CA ALA A 174 -28.51 10.17 8.48
C ALA A 174 -27.81 10.14 9.84
N ILE A 175 -27.61 11.33 10.41
CA ILE A 175 -27.54 11.55 11.87
C ILE A 175 -28.42 12.74 12.19
#